data_AF-A0A4S8QAK8-F1
#
_entry.id   AF-A0A4S8QAK8-F1
#
_cell.length_a   1.000
_cell.length_b   1.000
_cell.length_c   1.000
_cell.angle_alpha   90.00
_cell.angle_beta   90.00
_cell.angle_gamma   90.00
#
_symmetry.space_group_name_H-M   'P 1'
#
loop_
_entity.id
_entity.type
_entity.pdbx_description
1 polymer ?
#
loop_
_entity_poly.entity_id
_entity_poly.type
_entity_poly.pdbx_seq_one_letter_code
_entity_poly.pdbx_strand_id
1 'polypeptide(L)'
;MVIDRLREVGVHAFREIAHGGFGAEPGVEVRIDSQDDAGRGVYLEWNLGAEIHNARVEAMLAQRFDDPIIWDSGAEQAAKTDEVAAILERAGVRTEDPENDFAPFALRVVSV
;
A
#
# COMPACT_ATOMS: atom_id res chain seq x y z
N MET A 1 -17.83 4.07 0.02
CA MET A 1 -16.82 3.22 0.70
C MET A 1 -15.43 3.77 0.34
N VAL A 2 -14.35 3.54 1.12
CA VAL A 2 -13.01 4.14 0.85
C VAL A 2 -12.51 3.87 -0.57
N ILE A 3 -12.72 2.66 -1.10
CA ILE A 3 -12.39 2.31 -2.49
C ILE A 3 -13.13 3.19 -3.51
N ASP A 4 -14.42 3.45 -3.29
CA ASP A 4 -15.21 4.30 -4.19
C ASP A 4 -14.64 5.72 -4.20
N ARG A 5 -14.24 6.23 -3.02
CA ARG A 5 -13.67 7.56 -2.87
C ARG A 5 -12.35 7.71 -3.61
N LEU A 6 -11.49 6.69 -3.58
CA LEU A 6 -10.25 6.65 -4.36
C LEU A 6 -10.52 6.66 -5.86
N ARG A 7 -11.51 5.89 -6.32
CA ARG A 7 -11.87 5.84 -7.74
C ARG A 7 -12.49 7.14 -8.24
N GLU A 8 -13.29 7.82 -7.41
CA GLU A 8 -13.87 9.15 -7.71
C GLU A 8 -12.80 10.22 -7.98
N VAL A 9 -11.64 10.12 -7.33
CA VAL A 9 -10.52 11.06 -7.48
C VAL A 9 -9.47 10.56 -8.49
N GLY A 10 -9.79 9.54 -9.28
CA GLY A 10 -8.95 9.04 -10.37
C GLY A 10 -7.80 8.13 -9.93
N VAL A 11 -7.79 7.68 -8.68
CA VAL A 11 -6.77 6.75 -8.18
C VAL A 11 -7.19 5.32 -8.50
N HIS A 12 -6.29 4.56 -9.15
CA HIS A 12 -6.49 3.12 -9.33
C HIS A 12 -6.47 2.45 -7.95
N ALA A 13 -7.59 1.83 -7.58
CA ALA A 13 -7.75 1.19 -6.27
C ALA A 13 -8.49 -0.14 -6.39
N PHE A 14 -8.01 -1.14 -5.67
CA PHE A 14 -8.56 -2.48 -5.61
C PHE A 14 -8.53 -3.02 -4.18
N ARG A 15 -9.45 -3.95 -3.89
CA ARG A 15 -9.46 -4.65 -2.60
C ARG A 15 -8.50 -5.82 -2.68
N GLU A 16 -7.65 -5.98 -1.67
CA GLU A 16 -6.94 -7.24 -1.48
C GLU A 16 -7.98 -8.31 -1.11
N ILE A 17 -8.25 -9.25 -2.02
CA ILE A 17 -8.99 -10.46 -1.70
C ILE A 17 -7.95 -11.39 -1.12
N ALA A 18 -7.89 -11.46 0.22
CA ALA A 18 -6.99 -12.29 1.00
C ALA A 18 -6.72 -13.61 0.28
N HIS A 19 -5.56 -13.73 -0.38
CA HIS A 19 -4.87 -14.92 -0.90
C HIS A 19 -3.54 -14.43 -1.55
N GLY A 20 -2.70 -13.73 -0.76
CA GLY A 20 -1.24 -13.71 -0.87
C GLY A 20 -0.60 -13.30 -2.20
N GLY A 21 -1.29 -12.57 -3.06
CA GLY A 21 -0.74 -12.05 -4.31
C GLY A 21 -0.66 -10.53 -4.26
N PHE A 22 0.54 -9.98 -4.42
CA PHE A 22 0.68 -8.57 -4.78
C PHE A 22 -0.13 -8.35 -6.06
N GLY A 23 -0.94 -7.28 -6.09
CA GLY A 23 -1.76 -6.98 -7.26
C GLY A 23 -0.91 -6.96 -8.53
N ALA A 24 -1.44 -7.53 -9.62
CA ALA A 24 -0.72 -7.63 -10.88
C ALA A 24 -0.29 -6.25 -11.42
N GLU A 25 -1.10 -5.23 -11.13
CA GLU A 25 -0.93 -3.86 -11.62
C GLU A 25 -0.62 -2.89 -10.47
N PRO A 26 0.12 -1.81 -10.73
CA PRO A 26 0.39 -0.78 -9.74
C PRO A 26 -0.88 -0.03 -9.31
N GLY A 27 -0.99 0.29 -8.03
CA GLY A 27 -2.06 1.13 -7.50
C GLY A 27 -2.33 0.95 -6.01
N VAL A 28 -3.43 1.52 -5.51
CA VAL A 28 -3.78 1.44 -4.09
C VAL A 28 -4.44 0.11 -3.78
N GLU A 29 -3.78 -0.65 -2.94
CA GLU A 29 -4.32 -1.86 -2.33
C GLU A 29 -5.06 -1.50 -1.05
N VAL A 30 -6.31 -1.96 -0.94
CA VAL A 30 -7.14 -1.77 0.25
C VAL A 30 -7.31 -3.10 0.97
N ARG A 31 -6.73 -3.20 2.16
CA ARG A 31 -6.83 -4.37 3.03
C ARG A 31 -7.82 -4.08 4.16
N ILE A 32 -8.79 -4.98 4.35
CA ILE A 32 -9.75 -4.89 5.46
C ILE A 32 -9.38 -5.97 6.46
N ASP A 33 -8.82 -5.56 7.59
CA ASP A 33 -8.55 -6.46 8.70
C ASP A 33 -9.80 -6.56 9.58
N SER A 34 -10.44 -7.72 9.52
CA SER A 34 -11.66 -8.02 10.27
C SER A 34 -11.39 -8.81 11.55
N GLN A 35 -10.12 -9.04 11.93
CA GLN A 35 -9.82 -9.69 13.21
C GLN A 35 -10.27 -8.79 14.36
N ASP A 36 -10.79 -9.37 15.44
CA ASP A 36 -11.25 -8.59 16.59
C ASP A 36 -10.11 -8.34 17.58
N ASP A 37 -9.14 -7.54 17.15
CA ASP A 37 -7.99 -7.12 17.94
C ASP A 37 -7.73 -5.60 17.79
N ALA A 38 -6.62 -5.12 18.36
CA ALA A 38 -6.23 -3.72 18.25
C ALA A 38 -5.82 -3.31 16.81
N GLY A 39 -5.38 -4.27 16.01
CA GLY A 39 -4.98 -4.12 14.61
C GLY A 39 -6.15 -4.11 13.63
N ARG A 40 -7.38 -4.37 14.05
CA ARG A 40 -8.58 -4.29 13.20
C ARG A 40 -8.69 -2.93 12.49
N GLY A 41 -9.12 -2.92 11.23
CA GLY A 41 -9.28 -1.66 10.49
C GLY A 41 -9.24 -1.77 8.98
N VAL A 42 -9.21 -0.62 8.32
CA VAL A 42 -8.99 -0.50 6.87
C VAL A 42 -7.61 0.06 6.65
N TYR A 43 -6.81 -0.65 5.88
CA TYR A 43 -5.43 -0.30 5.55
C TYR A 43 -5.29 -0.04 4.06
N LEU A 44 -4.36 0.85 3.74
CA LEU A 44 -4.06 1.29 2.39
C LEU A 44 -2.55 1.20 2.20
N GLU A 45 -2.12 0.67 1.07
CA GLU A 45 -0.71 0.66 0.68
C GLU A 45 -0.62 0.85 -0.83
N TRP A 46 0.45 1.48 -1.30
CA TRP A 46 0.75 1.48 -2.73
C TRP A 46 1.41 0.16 -3.14
N ASN A 47 0.77 -0.56 -4.04
CA ASN A 47 1.37 -1.69 -4.73
C ASN A 47 2.12 -1.21 -5.97
N LEU A 48 3.39 -1.60 -6.11
CA LEU A 48 4.24 -1.28 -7.27
C LEU A 48 3.97 -2.18 -8.49
N GLY A 49 3.13 -3.19 -8.34
CA GLY A 49 2.84 -4.19 -9.37
C GLY A 49 3.79 -5.37 -9.35
N ALA A 50 3.40 -6.45 -10.04
CA ALA A 50 4.09 -7.74 -9.96
C ALA A 50 5.53 -7.70 -10.50
N GLU A 51 5.81 -6.90 -11.52
CA GLU A 51 7.15 -6.84 -12.14
C GLU A 51 8.20 -6.29 -11.17
N ILE A 52 7.96 -5.11 -10.61
CA ILE A 52 8.87 -4.46 -9.65
C ILE A 52 8.96 -5.30 -8.37
N HIS A 53 7.84 -5.86 -7.90
CA HIS A 53 7.82 -6.74 -6.76
C HIS A 53 8.72 -7.96 -6.96
N ASN A 54 8.58 -8.67 -8.08
CA ASN A 54 9.38 -9.85 -8.39
C ASN A 54 10.86 -9.50 -8.53
N ALA A 55 11.20 -8.39 -9.20
CA ALA A 55 12.59 -7.94 -9.33
C ALA A 55 13.23 -7.64 -7.96
N ARG A 56 12.49 -6.99 -7.05
CA ARG A 56 12.93 -6.75 -5.68
C ARG A 56 13.15 -8.05 -4.91
N VAL A 57 12.20 -8.99 -4.98
CA VAL A 57 12.32 -10.30 -4.32
C VAL A 57 13.51 -11.09 -4.86
N GLU A 58 13.71 -11.13 -6.17
CA GLU A 58 14.85 -11.78 -6.80
C GLU A 58 16.20 -11.19 -6.34
N ALA A 59 16.30 -9.85 -6.25
CA ALA A 59 17.50 -9.20 -5.72
C ALA A 59 17.77 -9.57 -4.25
N MET A 60 16.73 -9.60 -3.41
CA MET A 60 16.83 -9.99 -2.00
C MET A 60 17.24 -11.47 -1.84
N LEU A 61 16.61 -12.39 -2.58
CA LEU A 61 16.92 -13.81 -2.55
C LEU A 61 18.35 -14.09 -3.01
N ALA A 62 18.84 -13.34 -4.01
CA ALA A 62 20.20 -13.39 -4.48
C ALA A 62 21.20 -12.58 -3.62
N GLN A 63 20.76 -12.02 -2.49
CA GLN A 63 21.56 -11.23 -1.56
C GLN A 63 22.26 -10.00 -2.18
N ARG A 64 21.70 -9.44 -3.25
CA ARG A 64 22.17 -8.21 -3.89
C ARG A 64 21.56 -6.98 -3.22
N PHE A 65 21.91 -6.74 -1.96
CA PHE A 65 21.29 -5.66 -1.16
C PHE A 65 21.68 -4.24 -1.63
N ASP A 66 22.69 -4.14 -2.48
CA ASP A 66 23.13 -2.93 -3.17
C ASP A 66 22.45 -2.72 -4.53
N ASP A 67 21.61 -3.67 -4.97
CA ASP A 67 20.83 -3.53 -6.19
C ASP A 67 19.88 -2.33 -6.08
N PRO A 68 19.95 -1.34 -6.99
CA PRO A 68 19.13 -0.13 -6.93
C PRO A 68 17.64 -0.42 -6.81
N ILE A 69 17.17 -1.55 -7.36
CA ILE A 69 15.75 -1.93 -7.29
C ILE A 69 15.24 -2.03 -5.85
N ILE A 70 16.08 -2.38 -4.88
CA ILE A 70 15.68 -2.49 -3.47
C ILE A 70 15.38 -1.11 -2.89
N TRP A 71 16.24 -0.14 -3.16
CA TRP A 71 16.15 1.21 -2.63
C TRP A 71 15.12 2.05 -3.39
N ASP A 72 15.17 1.99 -4.72
CA ASP A 72 14.31 2.77 -5.60
C ASP A 72 12.84 2.35 -5.44
N SER A 73 12.56 1.04 -5.34
CA SER A 73 11.19 0.56 -5.11
C SER A 73 10.63 1.01 -3.76
N GLY A 74 11.44 0.98 -2.69
CA GLY A 74 11.03 1.47 -1.38
C GLY A 74 10.73 2.98 -1.39
N ALA A 75 11.60 3.77 -2.03
CA ALA A 75 11.40 5.20 -2.18
C ALA A 75 10.15 5.54 -3.01
N GLU A 76 9.90 4.81 -4.10
CA GLU A 76 8.69 4.95 -4.91
C GLU A 76 7.43 4.59 -4.12
N GLN A 77 7.47 3.47 -3.39
CA GLN A 77 6.35 3.02 -2.57
C GLN A 77 5.97 4.04 -1.49
N ALA A 78 6.97 4.60 -0.80
CA ALA A 78 6.77 5.67 0.19
C ALA A 78 6.17 6.93 -0.45
N ALA A 79 6.79 7.42 -1.53
CA ALA A 79 6.32 8.64 -2.21
C ALA A 79 4.89 8.51 -2.75
N LYS A 80 4.53 7.34 -3.28
CA LYS A 80 3.18 7.07 -3.78
C LYS A 80 2.16 6.92 -2.67
N THR A 81 2.55 6.33 -1.55
CA THR A 81 1.71 6.26 -0.35
C THR A 81 1.41 7.65 0.20
N ASP A 82 2.41 8.54 0.27
CA ASP A 82 2.22 9.94 0.68
C ASP A 82 1.29 10.70 -0.28
N GLU A 83 1.44 10.48 -1.59
CA GLU A 83 0.57 11.06 -2.62
C GLU A 83 -0.89 10.65 -2.40
N VAL A 84 -1.12 9.36 -2.12
CA VAL A 84 -2.45 8.80 -1.85
C VAL A 84 -3.04 9.37 -0.57
N ALA A 85 -2.24 9.50 0.51
CA ALA A 85 -2.67 10.13 1.75
C ALA A 85 -3.17 11.56 1.50
N ALA A 86 -2.40 12.37 0.77
CA ALA A 86 -2.76 13.74 0.44
C ALA A 86 -4.03 13.83 -0.42
N ILE A 87 -4.23 12.89 -1.35
CA ILE A 87 -5.46 12.79 -2.14
C ILE A 87 -6.66 12.47 -1.25
N LEU A 88 -6.52 11.49 -0.35
CA LEU A 88 -7.57 11.05 0.56
C LEU A 88 -7.96 12.14 1.56
N GLU A 89 -6.99 12.87 2.10
CA GLU A 89 -7.23 13.99 3.00
C GLU A 89 -8.11 15.05 2.34
N ARG A 90 -7.78 15.46 1.10
CA ARG A 90 -8.61 16.38 0.31
C ARG A 90 -10.01 15.81 0.03
N ALA A 91 -10.13 14.50 -0.01
CA ALA A 91 -11.37 13.79 -0.22
C ALA A 91 -12.19 13.59 1.08
N GLY A 92 -11.69 14.03 2.25
CA GLY A 92 -12.35 13.92 3.55
C GLY A 92 -11.98 12.67 4.36
N VAL A 93 -11.10 11.82 3.83
CA VAL A 93 -10.67 10.58 4.49
C VAL A 93 -9.38 10.83 5.24
N ARG A 94 -9.35 10.53 6.55
CA ARG A 94 -8.15 10.68 7.37
C ARG A 94 -7.43 9.34 7.51
N THR A 95 -6.11 9.40 7.45
CA THR A 95 -5.22 8.26 7.63
C THR A 95 -4.17 8.54 8.70
N GLU A 96 -3.64 7.48 9.31
CA GLU A 96 -2.51 7.52 10.24
C GLU A 96 -1.47 6.45 9.86
N ASP A 97 -0.22 6.67 10.26
CA ASP A 97 0.81 5.64 10.27
C ASP A 97 0.55 4.71 11.47
N PRO A 98 0.29 3.41 11.27
CA PRO A 98 0.06 2.46 12.34
C PRO A 98 1.34 1.98 13.04
N GLU A 99 2.53 2.49 12.67
CA GLU A 99 3.85 2.07 13.18
C GLU A 99 4.04 0.55 13.07
N ASN A 100 3.70 -0.02 11.91
CA ASN A 100 3.74 -1.47 11.68
C ASN A 100 5.01 -1.90 10.93
N ASP A 101 5.96 -2.48 11.66
CA ASP A 101 7.22 -3.00 11.09
C ASP A 101 7.03 -4.04 9.98
N PHE A 102 5.91 -4.76 9.96
CA PHE A 102 5.60 -5.74 8.91
C PHE A 102 5.00 -5.11 7.64
N ALA A 103 4.54 -3.86 7.71
CA ALA A 103 3.94 -3.13 6.61
C ALA A 103 4.29 -1.63 6.74
N PRO A 104 5.58 -1.27 6.53
CA PRO A 104 6.10 0.06 6.86
C PRO A 104 5.56 1.20 5.99
N PHE A 105 4.88 0.88 4.89
CA PHE A 105 4.23 1.85 4.00
C PHE A 105 2.70 1.76 4.06
N ALA A 106 2.15 0.99 4.99
CA ALA A 106 0.71 0.90 5.14
C ALA A 106 0.19 2.09 5.95
N LEU A 107 -0.93 2.65 5.51
CA LEU A 107 -1.69 3.68 6.21
C LEU A 107 -2.98 3.07 6.75
N ARG A 108 -3.36 3.42 7.98
CA ARG A 108 -4.65 3.04 8.55
C ARG A 108 -5.66 4.16 8.35
N VAL A 109 -6.84 3.84 7.84
CA VAL A 109 -7.97 4.78 7.76
C VAL A 109 -8.61 4.92 9.14
N VAL A 110 -8.72 6.16 9.62
CA VAL A 110 -9.29 6.47 10.94
C VAL A 110 -10.64 7.19 10.88
N SER A 111 -10.94 7.89 9.78
CA SER A 111 -12.26 8.50 9.56
C SER A 111 -12.55 8.73 8.07
N VAL A 112 -13.84 8.85 7.73
CA VAL A 112 -14.37 9.18 6.39
C VAL A 112 -15.40 10.30 6.47
#